data_AF-A0A2C6LM35-F1
#
_entry.id   AF-A0A2C6LM35-F1
#
_cell.length_a   1.000
_cell.length_b   1.000
_cell.length_c   1.000
_cell.angle_alpha   90.00
_cell.angle_beta   90.00
_cell.angle_gamma   90.00
#
_symmetry.space_group_name_H-M   'P 1'
#
loop_
_entity.id
_entity.type
_entity.pdbx_description
1 polymer ?
#
loop_
_entity_poly.entity_id
_entity_poly.type
_entity_poly.pdbx_seq_one_letter_code
_entity_poly.pdbx_strand_id
1 'polypeptide(L)'
;MLSDMFYLEMVLALGEKYHYDSFHAKTVDRLATTIFEKLRDLHQLGEEELNLLRHGALLHDLGIQISTKKHHKHAAYLVMNDQQLEGYPKKERQLLALLVRNHRKDVKLEDEDLSRYGWEVLPKLIAILRIADALDYFHRGETVVRDVYIEGNRCLFKIDGVNLDALNDHLKKKAAFFKEAFGLKAVFVNDQQEAVPSVEAVEIAAKEIDIENQLSEYDSGITEVKAENTTREGELPEQLASVDATEQAKEVKEPVID
;
A
#
# COMPACT_ATOMS: atom_id res chain seq x y z
N MET A 1 32.21 -8.40 0.58
CA MET A 1 32.14 -9.73 -0.06
C MET A 1 32.46 -10.85 0.93
N LEU A 2 33.71 -11.03 1.41
CA LEU A 2 34.01 -12.11 2.38
C LEU A 2 33.37 -11.90 3.76
N SER A 3 33.34 -10.66 4.26
CA SER A 3 32.68 -10.32 5.53
C SER A 3 31.16 -10.54 5.48
N ASP A 4 30.53 -10.15 4.37
CA ASP A 4 29.09 -10.32 4.17
C ASP A 4 28.68 -11.79 4.17
N MET A 5 29.40 -12.65 3.42
CA MET A 5 29.14 -14.08 3.42
C MET A 5 29.22 -14.68 4.83
N PHE A 6 30.21 -14.27 5.62
CA PHE A 6 30.34 -14.70 7.01
C PHE A 6 29.15 -14.23 7.88
N TYR A 7 28.72 -12.98 7.73
CA TYR A 7 27.56 -12.46 8.48
C TYR A 7 26.25 -13.15 8.07
N LEU A 8 26.08 -13.43 6.78
CA LEU A 8 24.93 -14.18 6.28
C LEU A 8 24.89 -15.60 6.86
N GLU A 9 26.03 -16.30 6.92
CA GLU A 9 26.13 -17.62 7.56
C GLU A 9 25.69 -17.56 9.03
N MET A 10 26.11 -16.53 9.76
CA MET A 10 25.72 -16.34 11.16
C MET A 10 24.22 -16.07 11.30
N VAL A 11 23.65 -15.25 10.41
CA VAL A 11 22.22 -14.93 10.36
C VAL A 11 21.39 -16.17 10.07
N LEU A 12 21.79 -16.97 9.08
CA LEU A 12 21.11 -18.23 8.74
C LEU A 12 21.19 -19.23 9.90
N ALA A 13 22.38 -19.39 10.51
CA ALA A 13 22.55 -20.26 11.67
C ALA A 13 21.68 -19.83 12.86
N LEU A 14 21.49 -18.52 13.09
CA LEU A 14 20.56 -18.02 14.11
C LEU A 14 19.11 -18.37 13.76
N GLY A 15 18.70 -18.19 12.50
CA GLY A 15 17.38 -18.59 12.02
C GLY A 15 17.10 -20.08 12.27
N GLU A 16 18.04 -20.95 11.87
CA GLU A 16 17.94 -22.40 12.04
C GLU A 16 17.90 -22.81 13.51
N LYS A 17 18.73 -22.20 14.36
CA LYS A 17 18.76 -22.45 15.82
C LYS A 17 17.39 -22.26 16.47
N TYR A 18 16.60 -21.30 15.98
CA TYR A 18 15.28 -21.00 16.49
C TYR A 18 14.14 -21.56 15.63
N HIS A 19 14.43 -22.37 14.60
CA HIS A 19 13.42 -22.97 13.72
C HIS A 19 12.47 -21.96 13.07
N TYR A 20 13.02 -20.87 12.55
CA TYR A 20 12.26 -19.88 11.79
C TYR A 20 11.56 -20.45 10.54
N ASP A 21 10.52 -19.77 10.06
CA ASP A 21 9.91 -20.06 8.76
C ASP A 21 10.85 -19.58 7.65
N SER A 22 11.75 -20.46 7.21
CA SER A 22 12.76 -20.13 6.21
C SER A 22 12.16 -19.85 4.82
N PHE A 23 10.98 -20.38 4.50
CA PHE A 23 10.30 -20.14 3.23
C PHE A 23 9.79 -18.70 3.18
N HIS A 24 9.05 -18.27 4.21
CA HIS A 24 8.56 -16.90 4.31
C HIS A 24 9.73 -15.90 4.38
N ALA A 25 10.72 -16.17 5.23
CA ALA A 25 11.88 -15.29 5.40
C ALA A 25 12.66 -15.07 4.10
N LYS A 26 12.89 -16.12 3.29
CA LYS A 26 13.53 -16.01 1.98
C LYS A 26 12.66 -15.28 0.96
N THR A 27 11.34 -15.44 1.04
CA THR A 27 10.42 -14.67 0.19
C THR A 27 10.48 -13.18 0.51
N VAL A 28 10.43 -12.82 1.79
CA VAL A 28 10.56 -11.42 2.24
C VAL A 28 11.91 -10.83 1.85
N ASP A 29 13.01 -11.60 1.98
CA ASP A 29 14.35 -11.20 1.53
C ASP A 29 14.37 -10.88 0.02
N ARG A 30 13.84 -11.78 -0.82
CA ARG A 30 13.72 -11.58 -2.27
C ARG A 30 12.92 -10.33 -2.61
N LEU A 31 11.76 -10.14 -1.97
CA LEU A 31 10.89 -8.98 -2.20
C LEU A 31 11.57 -7.69 -1.75
N ALA A 32 12.18 -7.67 -0.56
CA ALA A 32 12.89 -6.52 -0.01
C ALA A 32 14.07 -6.12 -0.90
N THR A 33 14.85 -7.09 -1.36
CA THR A 33 15.94 -6.89 -2.32
C THR A 33 15.42 -6.27 -3.63
N THR A 34 14.35 -6.83 -4.19
CA THR A 34 13.76 -6.31 -5.45
C THR A 34 13.28 -4.86 -5.29
N ILE A 35 12.63 -4.54 -4.17
CA ILE A 35 12.16 -3.19 -3.87
C ILE A 35 13.34 -2.23 -3.68
N PHE A 36 14.37 -2.64 -2.94
CA PHE A 36 15.58 -1.85 -2.74
C PHE A 36 16.24 -1.49 -4.07
N GLU A 37 16.48 -2.47 -4.93
CA GLU A 37 17.07 -2.24 -6.26
C GLU A 37 16.25 -1.24 -7.09
N LYS A 38 14.91 -1.38 -7.10
CA LYS A 38 14.02 -0.48 -7.84
C LYS A 38 13.89 0.92 -7.24
N LEU A 39 14.26 1.10 -5.97
CA LEU A 39 14.26 2.40 -5.29
C LEU A 39 15.65 3.03 -5.17
N ARG A 40 16.67 2.44 -5.82
CA ARG A 40 18.07 2.87 -5.67
C ARG A 40 18.29 4.35 -5.95
N ASP A 41 17.65 4.89 -6.98
CA ASP A 41 17.75 6.32 -7.34
C ASP A 41 17.12 7.24 -6.27
N LEU A 42 16.14 6.72 -5.52
CA LEU A 42 15.44 7.48 -4.48
C LEU A 42 16.18 7.46 -3.14
N HIS A 43 16.70 6.30 -2.72
CA HIS A 43 17.37 6.20 -1.42
C HIS A 43 18.88 6.45 -1.46
N GLN A 44 19.54 6.21 -2.60
CA GLN A 44 20.99 6.36 -2.82
C GLN A 44 21.85 5.55 -1.83
N LEU A 45 21.40 4.33 -1.51
CA LEU A 45 22.07 3.42 -0.58
C LEU A 45 22.82 2.33 -1.36
N GLY A 46 23.87 1.80 -0.75
CA GLY A 46 24.78 0.84 -1.36
C GLY A 46 24.54 -0.59 -0.91
N GLU A 47 25.58 -1.40 -1.09
CA GLU A 47 25.52 -2.84 -0.84
C GLU A 47 25.53 -3.21 0.65
N GLU A 48 26.14 -2.37 1.49
CA GLU A 48 26.15 -2.58 2.95
C GLU A 48 24.73 -2.48 3.53
N GLU A 49 23.96 -1.48 3.10
CA GLU A 49 22.57 -1.31 3.53
C GLU A 49 21.64 -2.36 2.93
N LEU A 50 21.91 -2.81 1.70
CA LEU A 50 21.21 -3.94 1.11
C LEU A 50 21.42 -5.20 1.97
N ASN A 51 22.66 -5.52 2.33
CA ASN A 51 22.95 -6.69 3.15
C ASN A 51 22.31 -6.60 4.54
N LEU A 52 22.31 -5.41 5.16
CA LEU A 52 21.58 -5.16 6.39
C LEU A 52 20.07 -5.42 6.25
N LEU A 53 19.47 -4.96 5.14
CA LEU A 53 18.06 -5.20 4.83
C LEU A 53 17.76 -6.69 4.66
N ARG A 54 18.60 -7.40 3.91
CA ARG A 54 18.49 -8.85 3.66
C ARG A 54 18.59 -9.64 4.96
N HIS A 55 19.56 -9.33 5.81
CA HIS A 55 19.68 -9.93 7.15
C HIS A 55 18.45 -9.64 8.01
N GLY A 56 17.92 -8.41 7.95
CA GLY A 56 16.70 -8.03 8.65
C GLY A 56 15.49 -8.84 8.18
N ALA A 57 15.33 -9.02 6.87
CA ALA A 57 14.29 -9.83 6.26
C ALA A 57 14.38 -11.30 6.69
N LEU A 58 15.58 -11.86 6.79
CA LEU A 58 15.76 -13.25 7.23
C LEU A 58 15.38 -13.48 8.70
N LEU A 59 15.45 -12.46 9.54
CA LEU A 59 15.26 -12.56 10.99
C LEU A 59 14.00 -11.87 11.53
N HIS A 60 13.23 -11.18 10.69
CA HIS A 60 12.15 -10.29 11.15
C HIS A 60 11.13 -11.00 12.07
N ASP A 61 10.80 -12.25 11.74
CA ASP A 61 9.80 -13.06 12.44
C ASP A 61 10.36 -14.11 13.40
N LEU A 62 11.68 -14.11 13.64
CA LEU A 62 12.36 -15.05 14.54
C LEU A 62 11.70 -15.16 15.93
N GLY A 63 11.18 -14.02 16.42
CA GLY A 63 10.54 -13.93 17.73
C GLY A 63 9.19 -14.66 17.87
N ILE A 64 8.57 -15.10 16.77
CA ILE A 64 7.32 -15.88 16.78
C ILE A 64 7.52 -17.18 17.56
N GLN A 65 8.71 -17.76 17.48
CA GLN A 65 9.11 -19.01 18.13
C GLN A 65 9.17 -18.89 19.66
N ILE A 66 9.28 -17.66 20.16
CA ILE A 66 9.12 -17.35 21.60
C ILE A 66 7.65 -17.04 21.89
N SER A 67 7.06 -16.09 21.17
CA SER A 67 5.66 -15.71 21.31
C SER A 67 5.18 -14.91 20.12
N THR A 68 3.97 -15.22 19.64
CA THR A 68 3.27 -14.40 18.64
C THR A 68 2.97 -12.98 19.16
N LYS A 69 2.81 -12.81 20.47
CA LYS A 69 2.66 -11.49 21.10
C LYS A 69 4.02 -10.81 21.17
N LYS A 70 4.10 -9.57 20.67
CA LYS A 70 5.33 -8.75 20.68
C LYS A 70 6.54 -9.45 20.01
N HIS A 71 6.34 -10.38 19.05
CA HIS A 71 7.43 -11.11 18.39
C HIS A 71 8.53 -10.20 17.84
N HIS A 72 8.20 -9.05 17.26
CA HIS A 72 9.20 -8.06 16.81
C HIS A 72 10.18 -7.63 17.91
N LYS A 73 9.74 -7.54 19.18
CA LYS A 73 10.61 -7.24 20.33
C LYS A 73 11.45 -8.45 20.73
N HIS A 74 10.88 -9.64 20.67
CA HIS A 74 11.60 -10.89 20.95
C HIS A 74 12.68 -11.15 19.90
N ALA A 75 12.35 -10.97 18.62
CA ALA A 75 13.29 -11.07 17.51
C ALA A 75 14.46 -10.09 17.69
N ALA A 76 14.17 -8.80 17.95
CA ALA A 76 15.21 -7.81 18.22
C ALA A 76 16.08 -8.15 19.45
N TYR A 77 15.48 -8.70 20.50
CA TYR A 77 16.21 -9.15 21.68
C TYR A 77 17.17 -10.31 21.34
N LEU A 78 16.72 -11.30 20.58
CA LEU A 78 17.57 -12.41 20.13
C LEU A 78 18.70 -11.89 19.23
N VAL A 79 18.37 -11.05 18.25
CA VAL A 79 19.35 -10.41 17.37
C VAL A 79 20.42 -9.70 18.20
N MET A 80 20.07 -8.97 19.25
CA MET A 80 21.04 -8.21 20.04
C MET A 80 21.85 -9.05 21.04
N ASN A 81 21.31 -10.16 21.55
CA ASN A 81 21.91 -10.87 22.70
C ASN A 81 22.37 -12.31 22.44
N ASP A 82 21.97 -12.94 21.34
CA ASP A 82 22.38 -14.33 21.06
C ASP A 82 23.87 -14.42 20.69
N GLN A 83 24.57 -15.41 21.22
CA GLN A 83 25.99 -15.64 20.94
C GLN A 83 26.27 -15.97 19.46
N GLN A 84 25.28 -16.48 18.73
CA GLN A 84 25.40 -16.76 17.30
C GLN A 84 25.76 -15.51 16.48
N LEU A 85 25.43 -14.30 16.99
CA LEU A 85 25.76 -13.02 16.35
C LEU A 85 26.92 -12.27 17.03
N GLU A 86 27.73 -12.91 17.87
CA GLU A 86 28.83 -12.25 18.61
C GLU A 86 29.92 -11.69 17.69
N GLY A 87 30.18 -12.33 16.56
CA GLY A 87 31.08 -11.83 15.50
C GLY A 87 30.49 -10.73 14.60
N TYR A 88 29.21 -10.40 14.74
CA TYR A 88 28.54 -9.35 13.97
C TYR A 88 28.90 -7.99 14.57
N PRO A 89 29.40 -7.00 13.79
CA PRO A 89 29.85 -5.72 14.33
C PRO A 89 28.78 -5.06 15.19
N LYS A 90 29.14 -4.68 16.43
CA LYS A 90 28.18 -4.21 17.45
C LYS A 90 27.23 -3.12 16.93
N LYS A 91 27.76 -2.14 16.19
CA LYS A 91 26.96 -1.04 15.62
C LYS A 91 25.97 -1.51 14.55
N GLU A 92 26.41 -2.39 13.65
CA GLU A 92 25.54 -2.94 12.60
C GLU A 92 24.51 -3.92 13.20
N ARG A 93 24.90 -4.69 14.21
CA ARG A 93 24.01 -5.57 14.97
C ARG A 93 22.91 -4.79 15.68
N GLN A 94 23.22 -3.59 16.19
CA GLN A 94 22.22 -2.66 16.74
C GLN A 94 21.25 -2.17 15.66
N LEU A 95 21.75 -1.76 14.49
CA LEU A 95 20.90 -1.37 13.36
C LEU A 95 20.00 -2.53 12.90
N LEU A 96 20.54 -3.74 12.82
CA LEU A 96 19.81 -4.95 12.47
C LEU A 96 18.70 -5.24 13.49
N ALA A 97 19.00 -5.13 14.79
CA ALA A 97 18.01 -5.31 15.85
C ALA A 97 16.89 -4.25 15.78
N LEU A 98 17.22 -2.99 15.48
CA LEU A 98 16.23 -1.92 15.32
C LEU A 98 15.38 -2.09 14.06
N LEU A 99 15.97 -2.55 12.95
CA LEU A 99 15.27 -2.89 11.72
C LEU A 99 14.24 -4.00 11.99
N VAL A 100 14.68 -5.10 12.59
CA VAL A 100 13.83 -6.23 12.99
C VAL A 100 12.77 -5.79 14.01
N ARG A 101 13.09 -4.91 14.95
CA ARG A 101 12.12 -4.42 15.93
C ARG A 101 10.96 -3.65 15.30
N ASN A 102 11.24 -2.89 14.24
CA ASN A 102 10.32 -1.91 13.66
C ASN A 102 9.61 -2.39 12.37
N HIS A 103 9.77 -3.66 11.99
CA HIS A 103 9.09 -4.25 10.83
C HIS A 103 7.55 -4.29 10.95
N ARG A 104 6.98 -4.03 12.14
CA ARG A 104 5.53 -3.97 12.36
C ARG A 104 5.18 -3.05 13.52
N LYS A 105 3.87 -2.75 13.64
CA LYS A 105 3.32 -1.80 14.62
C LYS A 105 3.93 -0.41 14.39
N ASP A 106 3.80 0.47 15.37
CA ASP A 106 4.33 1.83 15.30
C ASP A 106 5.85 1.78 15.26
N VAL A 107 6.45 2.54 14.35
CA VAL A 107 7.89 2.71 14.29
C VAL A 107 8.31 3.64 15.42
N LYS A 108 9.28 3.18 16.22
CA LYS A 108 9.85 3.94 17.33
C LYS A 108 11.36 3.93 17.19
N LEU A 109 11.89 5.08 16.78
CA LEU A 109 13.32 5.36 16.73
C LEU A 109 13.57 6.50 17.72
N GLU A 110 14.53 6.32 18.61
CA GLU A 110 14.89 7.30 19.65
C GLU A 110 16.30 7.85 19.34
N ASP A 111 16.56 9.12 19.67
CA ASP A 111 17.83 9.81 19.31
C ASP A 111 19.07 9.10 19.88
N GLU A 112 18.93 8.46 21.04
CA GLU A 112 19.99 7.74 21.74
C GLU A 112 20.39 6.44 21.05
N ASP A 113 19.53 5.91 20.17
CA ASP A 113 19.72 4.61 19.52
C ASP A 113 20.56 4.70 18.23
N LEU A 114 20.70 5.90 17.63
CA LEU A 114 21.19 6.05 16.27
C LEU A 114 22.23 7.15 16.08
N SER A 115 23.28 6.83 15.34
CA SER A 115 24.15 7.85 14.72
C SER A 115 23.38 8.61 13.63
N ARG A 116 23.90 9.76 13.18
CA ARG A 116 23.34 10.50 12.03
C ARG A 116 23.12 9.61 10.80
N TYR A 117 24.10 8.75 10.49
CA TYR A 117 23.98 7.77 9.41
C TYR A 117 22.80 6.82 9.62
N GLY A 118 22.60 6.35 10.86
CA GLY A 118 21.47 5.51 11.22
C GLY A 118 20.12 6.19 10.95
N TRP A 119 20.00 7.48 11.23
CA TRP A 119 18.79 8.27 10.95
C TRP A 119 18.49 8.45 9.47
N GLU A 120 19.50 8.50 8.61
CA GLU A 120 19.33 8.64 7.16
C GLU A 120 19.01 7.31 6.47
N VAL A 121 19.50 6.19 7.02
CA VAL A 121 19.40 4.84 6.43
C VAL A 121 18.21 4.05 6.96
N LEU A 122 18.10 3.94 8.30
CA LEU A 122 17.24 2.95 8.93
C LEU A 122 15.74 3.15 8.63
N PRO A 123 15.18 4.38 8.60
CA PRO A 123 13.77 4.57 8.22
C PRO A 123 13.45 4.02 6.83
N LYS A 124 14.36 4.19 5.86
CA LYS A 124 14.18 3.69 4.48
C LYS A 124 14.17 2.16 4.45
N LEU A 125 15.11 1.52 5.15
CA LEU A 125 15.16 0.06 5.24
C LEU A 125 13.94 -0.51 5.96
N ILE A 126 13.48 0.13 7.04
CA ILE A 126 12.24 -0.25 7.75
C ILE A 126 11.04 -0.18 6.81
N ALA A 127 10.90 0.91 6.06
CA ALA A 127 9.79 1.08 5.13
C ALA A 127 9.80 0.00 4.02
N ILE A 128 10.96 -0.32 3.47
CA ILE A 128 11.11 -1.40 2.48
C ILE A 128 10.75 -2.76 3.08
N LEU A 129 11.31 -3.11 4.24
CA LEU A 129 11.06 -4.38 4.90
C LEU A 129 9.57 -4.56 5.23
N ARG A 130 8.91 -3.50 5.73
CA ARG A 130 7.48 -3.49 6.03
C ARG A 130 6.63 -3.78 4.79
N ILE A 131 6.98 -3.19 3.65
CA ILE A 131 6.26 -3.45 2.39
C ILE A 131 6.51 -4.89 1.93
N ALA A 132 7.76 -5.36 1.94
CA ALA A 132 8.11 -6.72 1.53
C ALA A 132 7.38 -7.79 2.35
N ASP A 133 7.36 -7.64 3.66
CA ASP A 133 6.64 -8.51 4.60
C ASP A 133 5.10 -8.41 4.38
N ALA A 134 4.56 -7.21 4.10
CA ALA A 134 3.15 -7.09 3.72
C ALA A 134 2.80 -7.84 2.43
N LEU A 135 3.71 -7.87 1.44
CA LEU A 135 3.50 -8.50 0.15
C LEU A 135 3.47 -10.03 0.22
N ASP A 136 4.03 -10.63 1.27
CA ASP A 136 3.93 -12.07 1.54
C ASP A 136 3.13 -12.39 2.82
N TYR A 137 2.13 -11.57 3.14
CA TYR A 137 1.33 -11.73 4.36
C TYR A 137 0.67 -13.12 4.51
N PHE A 138 0.35 -13.78 3.40
CA PHE A 138 -0.25 -15.13 3.41
C PHE A 138 0.79 -16.27 3.33
N HIS A 139 2.09 -15.94 3.34
CA HIS A 139 3.22 -16.87 3.28
C HIS A 139 3.12 -17.84 2.09
N ARG A 140 2.79 -17.31 0.91
CA ARG A 140 2.60 -18.12 -0.31
C ARG A 140 3.77 -18.04 -1.28
N GLY A 141 4.59 -16.99 -1.20
CA GLY A 141 5.72 -16.83 -2.11
C GLY A 141 5.35 -16.38 -3.53
N GLU A 142 4.07 -16.11 -3.80
CA GLU A 142 3.54 -15.89 -5.15
C GLU A 142 3.78 -14.46 -5.67
N THR A 143 3.90 -13.48 -4.76
CA THR A 143 3.99 -12.07 -5.13
C THR A 143 5.29 -11.74 -5.87
N VAL A 144 5.16 -10.95 -6.95
CA VAL A 144 6.27 -10.42 -7.74
C VAL A 144 6.14 -8.91 -7.85
N VAL A 145 7.22 -8.17 -7.56
CA VAL A 145 7.30 -6.72 -7.81
C VAL A 145 7.90 -6.51 -9.19
N ARG A 146 7.07 -6.13 -10.15
CA ARG A 146 7.42 -5.96 -11.57
C ARG A 146 8.10 -4.64 -11.82
N ASP A 147 7.52 -3.57 -11.28
CA ASP A 147 8.10 -2.25 -11.38
C ASP A 147 7.77 -1.29 -10.24
N VAL A 148 8.60 -0.26 -10.10
CA VAL A 148 8.37 0.84 -9.16
C VAL A 148 8.73 2.16 -9.84
N TYR A 149 7.80 3.10 -9.88
CA TYR A 149 8.02 4.41 -10.49
C TYR A 149 7.30 5.51 -9.71
N ILE A 150 7.74 6.75 -9.92
CA ILE A 150 7.25 7.92 -9.19
C ILE A 150 6.27 8.69 -10.08
N GLU A 151 5.09 9.02 -9.53
CA GLU A 151 4.11 9.90 -10.15
C GLU A 151 3.67 10.98 -9.15
N GLY A 152 4.15 12.21 -9.34
CA GLY A 152 3.87 13.31 -8.42
C GLY A 152 4.35 12.98 -7.01
N ASN A 153 3.43 12.90 -6.04
CA ASN A 153 3.73 12.55 -4.64
C ASN A 153 3.51 11.06 -4.32
N ARG A 154 3.38 10.20 -5.34
CA ARG A 154 3.11 8.77 -5.21
C ARG A 154 4.29 7.96 -5.73
N CYS A 155 4.53 6.84 -5.09
CA CYS A 155 5.43 5.79 -5.56
C CYS A 155 4.57 4.57 -5.88
N LEU A 156 4.43 4.25 -7.17
CA LEU A 156 3.57 3.19 -7.67
C LEU A 156 4.36 1.90 -7.78
N PHE A 157 3.87 0.86 -7.12
CA PHE A 157 4.40 -0.51 -7.15
C PHE A 157 3.49 -1.35 -8.04
N LYS A 158 4.00 -1.74 -9.21
CA LYS A 158 3.37 -2.74 -10.07
C LYS A 158 3.69 -4.13 -9.53
N ILE A 159 2.66 -4.85 -9.11
CA ILE A 159 2.80 -6.18 -8.52
C ILE A 159 1.96 -7.23 -9.27
N ASP A 160 2.35 -8.48 -9.13
CA ASP A 160 1.70 -9.63 -9.78
C ASP A 160 1.71 -10.83 -8.81
N GLY A 161 0.92 -11.87 -9.12
CA GLY A 161 0.88 -13.12 -8.36
C GLY A 161 0.10 -13.06 -7.04
N VAL A 162 -0.67 -11.99 -6.79
CA VAL A 162 -1.49 -11.86 -5.58
C VAL A 162 -2.84 -11.21 -5.87
N ASN A 163 -3.86 -11.59 -5.09
CA ASN A 163 -5.12 -10.85 -5.05
C ASN A 163 -4.92 -9.56 -4.23
N LEU A 164 -4.76 -8.43 -4.92
CA LEU A 164 -4.52 -7.14 -4.28
C LEU A 164 -5.67 -6.70 -3.36
N ASP A 165 -6.93 -6.99 -3.70
CA ASP A 165 -8.07 -6.64 -2.85
C ASP A 165 -8.01 -7.34 -1.49
N ALA A 166 -7.66 -8.62 -1.49
CA ALA A 166 -7.47 -9.40 -0.25
C ALA A 166 -6.27 -8.93 0.57
N LEU A 167 -5.26 -8.32 -0.07
CA LEU A 167 -4.03 -7.87 0.56
C LEU A 167 -4.06 -6.41 1.03
N ASN A 168 -4.98 -5.61 0.48
CA ASN A 168 -4.99 -4.15 0.54
C ASN A 168 -4.87 -3.60 1.97
N ASP A 169 -5.61 -4.17 2.92
CA ASP A 169 -5.60 -3.71 4.31
C ASP A 169 -4.26 -3.96 5.02
N HIS A 170 -3.58 -5.05 4.68
CA HIS A 170 -2.26 -5.37 5.21
C HIS A 170 -1.19 -4.43 4.64
N LEU A 171 -1.24 -4.20 3.32
CA LEU A 171 -0.36 -3.26 2.63
C LEU A 171 -0.54 -1.83 3.16
N LYS A 172 -1.78 -1.32 3.22
CA LYS A 172 -2.07 0.03 3.73
C LYS A 172 -1.47 0.27 5.11
N LYS A 173 -1.63 -0.69 6.03
CA LYS A 173 -1.11 -0.59 7.40
C LYS A 173 0.42 -0.58 7.45
N LYS A 174 1.08 -1.47 6.72
CA LYS A 174 2.55 -1.58 6.77
C LYS A 174 3.25 -0.49 5.96
N ALA A 175 2.70 -0.15 4.79
CA ALA A 175 3.23 0.88 3.88
C ALA A 175 2.98 2.32 4.35
N ALA A 176 2.17 2.56 5.38
CA ALA A 176 1.91 3.90 5.92
C ALA A 176 3.21 4.66 6.27
N PHE A 177 4.20 3.96 6.84
CA PHE A 177 5.50 4.53 7.22
C PHE A 177 6.37 4.92 6.01
N PHE A 178 6.05 4.42 4.80
CA PHE A 178 6.79 4.77 3.59
C PHE A 178 6.75 6.28 3.32
N LYS A 179 5.63 6.94 3.63
CA LYS A 179 5.52 8.40 3.50
C LYS A 179 6.47 9.16 4.42
N GLU A 180 6.68 8.67 5.63
CA GLU A 180 7.63 9.28 6.58
C GLU A 180 9.08 9.06 6.13
N ALA A 181 9.39 7.86 5.64
CA ALA A 181 10.75 7.51 5.22
C ALA A 181 11.19 8.11 3.87
N PHE A 182 10.25 8.25 2.93
CA PHE A 182 10.54 8.63 1.54
C PHE A 182 9.85 9.91 1.06
N GLY A 183 8.95 10.48 1.86
CA GLY A 183 8.13 11.64 1.46
C GLY A 183 7.06 11.34 0.41
N LEU A 184 6.92 10.09 -0.02
CA LEU A 184 6.00 9.64 -1.08
C LEU A 184 4.93 8.70 -0.52
N LYS A 185 3.73 8.72 -1.10
CA LYS A 185 2.69 7.73 -0.78
C LYS A 185 2.91 6.46 -1.61
N ALA A 186 3.13 5.31 -0.95
CA ALA A 186 3.15 4.02 -1.62
C ALA A 186 1.75 3.64 -2.13
N VAL A 187 1.64 3.26 -3.40
CA VAL A 187 0.42 2.81 -4.07
C VAL A 187 0.71 1.51 -4.80
N PHE A 188 -0.18 0.53 -4.73
CA PHE A 188 0.01 -0.79 -5.35
C PHE A 188 -1.04 -0.99 -6.44
N VAL A 189 -0.62 -1.52 -7.58
CA VAL A 189 -1.48 -1.81 -8.74
C VAL A 189 -1.12 -3.17 -9.31
N ASN A 190 -2.09 -3.88 -9.88
CA ASN A 190 -1.83 -5.13 -10.59
C ASN A 190 -1.13 -4.84 -11.93
N ASP A 191 -0.09 -5.61 -12.27
CA ASP A 191 0.65 -5.45 -13.53
C ASP A 191 -0.22 -5.74 -14.77
N GLN A 192 -1.31 -6.51 -14.59
CA GLN A 192 -2.29 -6.84 -15.63
C GLN A 192 -3.35 -5.74 -15.85
N GLN A 193 -3.25 -4.59 -15.17
CA GLN A 193 -4.03 -3.40 -15.52
C GLN A 193 -3.16 -2.48 -16.36
N GLU A 194 -3.54 -2.31 -17.63
CA GLU A 194 -3.05 -1.24 -18.49
C GLU A 194 -3.08 0.10 -17.76
N ALA A 195 -2.10 0.94 -18.11
CA ALA A 195 -1.81 2.26 -17.57
C ALA A 195 -2.99 2.92 -16.82
N VAL A 196 -2.75 3.32 -15.57
CA VAL A 196 -3.53 4.40 -14.95
C VAL A 196 -3.58 5.53 -15.99
N PRO A 197 -4.76 5.99 -16.44
CA PRO A 197 -4.83 7.02 -17.45
C PRO A 197 -4.00 8.21 -16.97
N SER A 198 -3.12 8.70 -17.84
CA SER A 198 -2.31 9.88 -17.55
C SER A 198 -3.22 11.01 -17.11
N VAL A 199 -2.72 11.92 -16.27
CA VAL A 199 -3.48 13.11 -15.86
C VAL A 199 -4.01 13.87 -17.08
N GLU A 200 -3.26 13.85 -18.20
CA GLU A 200 -3.70 14.36 -19.50
C GLU A 200 -4.91 13.60 -20.07
N ALA A 201 -4.96 12.27 -19.98
CA ALA A 201 -6.12 11.49 -20.44
C ALA A 201 -7.38 11.75 -19.58
N VAL A 202 -7.22 11.99 -18.28
CA VAL A 202 -8.33 12.36 -17.39
C VAL A 202 -8.80 13.80 -17.65
N GLU A 203 -7.89 14.74 -17.93
CA GLU A 203 -8.23 16.12 -18.31
C GLU A 203 -8.89 16.20 -19.69
N ILE A 204 -8.47 15.37 -20.65
CA ILE A 204 -9.09 15.29 -21.98
C ILE A 204 -10.50 14.70 -21.86
N ALA A 205 -10.68 13.59 -21.12
CA ALA A 205 -12.00 13.01 -20.89
C ALA A 205 -12.94 13.97 -20.13
N ALA A 206 -12.42 14.73 -19.16
CA ALA A 206 -13.22 15.76 -18.48
C ALA A 206 -13.63 16.91 -19.40
N LYS A 207 -12.77 17.30 -20.36
CA LYS A 207 -13.10 18.31 -21.38
C LYS A 207 -14.10 17.80 -22.43
N GLU A 208 -14.03 16.53 -22.81
CA GLU A 208 -14.99 15.92 -23.74
C GLU A 208 -16.39 15.83 -23.12
N ILE A 209 -16.49 15.47 -21.83
CA ILE A 209 -17.76 15.46 -21.08
C ILE A 209 -18.34 16.87 -20.94
N ASP A 210 -17.51 17.88 -20.70
CA ASP A 210 -17.95 19.29 -20.60
C ASP A 210 -18.45 19.83 -21.95
N ILE A 211 -17.84 19.42 -23.07
CA ILE A 211 -18.31 19.75 -24.42
C ILE A 211 -19.62 19.03 -24.75
N GLU A 212 -19.76 17.75 -24.42
CA GLU A 212 -21.03 17.02 -24.65
C GLU A 212 -22.18 17.60 -23.82
N ASN A 213 -21.92 18.00 -22.57
CA ASN A 213 -22.92 18.68 -21.73
C ASN A 213 -23.29 20.06 -22.28
N GLN A 214 -22.32 20.84 -22.78
CA GLN A 214 -22.58 22.14 -23.42
C GLN A 214 -23.33 22.01 -24.76
N LEU A 215 -23.09 20.95 -25.54
CA LEU A 215 -23.83 20.66 -26.76
C LEU A 215 -25.25 20.17 -26.47
N SER A 216 -25.43 19.37 -25.42
CA SER A 216 -26.73 18.94 -24.88
C SER A 216 -27.58 20.12 -24.39
N GLU A 217 -26.98 21.07 -23.66
CA GLU A 217 -27.65 22.30 -23.21
C GLU A 217 -27.96 23.26 -24.37
N TYR A 218 -27.15 23.26 -25.43
CA TYR A 218 -27.43 24.03 -26.64
C TYR A 218 -28.61 23.45 -27.45
N ASP A 219 -28.71 22.12 -27.56
CA ASP A 219 -29.78 21.45 -28.31
C ASP A 219 -31.13 21.51 -27.55
N SER A 220 -31.10 21.49 -26.22
CA SER A 220 -32.30 21.74 -25.38
C SER A 220 -32.77 23.20 -25.46
N GLY A 221 -31.84 24.17 -25.54
CA GLY A 221 -32.18 25.57 -25.78
C GLY A 221 -32.79 25.84 -27.16
N ILE A 222 -32.43 25.07 -28.19
CA ILE A 222 -33.05 25.16 -29.53
C ILE A 222 -34.49 24.60 -29.53
N THR A 223 -34.80 23.62 -28.66
CA THR A 223 -36.14 23.05 -28.56
C THR A 223 -37.11 23.97 -27.82
N GLU A 224 -36.67 24.73 -26.81
CA GLU A 224 -37.49 25.73 -26.12
C GLU A 224 -37.84 26.94 -27.01
N VAL A 225 -36.89 27.43 -27.82
CA VAL A 225 -37.13 28.59 -28.72
C VAL A 225 -38.12 28.27 -29.85
N LYS A 226 -38.29 26.99 -30.22
CA LYS A 226 -39.31 26.57 -31.19
C LYS A 226 -40.70 26.40 -30.58
N ALA A 227 -40.82 26.18 -29.26
CA ALA A 227 -42.11 26.02 -28.61
C ALA A 227 -42.86 27.36 -28.42
N GLU A 228 -42.15 28.47 -28.27
CA GLU A 228 -42.77 29.79 -28.02
C GLU A 228 -43.29 30.52 -29.27
N ASN A 229 -42.99 30.04 -30.48
CA ASN A 229 -43.38 30.70 -31.73
C ASN A 229 -44.57 30.05 -32.48
N THR A 230 -45.27 29.12 -31.84
CA THR A 230 -46.47 28.47 -32.39
C THR A 230 -47.61 28.53 -31.39
N THR A 231 -48.20 29.70 -31.16
CA THR A 231 -49.64 29.85 -30.79
C THR A 231 -50.04 31.34 -30.73
N ARG A 232 -50.33 31.93 -31.88
CA ARG A 232 -51.34 32.97 -32.03
C ARG A 232 -52.21 32.59 -33.22
N GLU A 233 -53.52 32.82 -33.08
CA GLU A 233 -54.67 32.31 -33.87
C GLU A 233 -55.18 30.96 -33.35
N GLY A 234 -56.43 30.76 -32.92
CA GLY A 234 -57.60 31.62 -32.83
C GLY A 234 -58.81 30.78 -32.36
N GLU A 235 -59.67 31.40 -31.56
CA GLU A 235 -61.11 31.12 -31.35
C GLU A 235 -61.62 29.86 -30.58
N LEU A 236 -62.61 30.17 -29.72
CA LEU A 236 -63.42 29.40 -28.75
C LEU A 236 -64.62 28.67 -29.43
N PRO A 237 -65.64 28.03 -28.75
CA PRO A 237 -65.91 27.76 -27.32
C PRO A 237 -66.51 26.34 -27.03
N GLU A 238 -67.04 26.16 -25.80
CA GLU A 238 -68.04 25.17 -25.32
C GLU A 238 -67.50 23.81 -24.84
N GLN A 239 -68.05 23.12 -23.83
CA GLN A 239 -68.84 23.37 -22.62
C GLN A 239 -69.10 21.94 -22.07
N LEU A 240 -69.26 21.80 -20.74
CA LEU A 240 -70.01 20.76 -20.03
C LEU A 240 -69.37 19.40 -19.65
N ALA A 241 -69.35 19.23 -18.33
CA ALA A 241 -69.90 18.11 -17.56
C ALA A 241 -69.05 16.84 -17.42
N SER A 242 -68.49 16.63 -16.22
CA SER A 242 -68.96 15.59 -15.25
C SER A 242 -68.24 14.25 -15.50
N VAL A 243 -67.88 13.38 -14.55
CA VAL A 243 -68.49 12.96 -13.27
C VAL A 243 -67.36 12.29 -12.45
N ASP A 244 -67.55 12.31 -11.14
CA ASP A 244 -66.90 11.46 -10.12
C ASP A 244 -66.67 9.98 -10.51
N ALA A 245 -65.62 9.39 -9.93
CA ALA A 245 -65.76 8.29 -8.98
C ALA A 245 -64.43 8.10 -8.20
N THR A 246 -64.38 8.29 -6.88
CA THR A 246 -64.53 7.23 -5.84
C THR A 246 -63.59 6.04 -6.09
N GLU A 247 -62.76 5.56 -5.17
CA GLU A 247 -63.08 5.16 -3.81
C GLU A 247 -61.80 4.60 -3.12
N GLN A 248 -61.57 5.02 -1.87
CA GLN A 248 -61.19 4.24 -0.66
C GLN A 248 -60.29 2.98 -0.78
N ALA A 249 -59.48 2.57 0.20
CA ALA A 249 -59.12 3.04 1.53
C ALA A 249 -58.10 2.04 2.10
N LYS A 250 -57.62 2.39 3.31
CA LYS A 250 -57.06 1.54 4.38
C LYS A 250 -55.57 1.23 4.32
N GLU A 251 -54.90 1.02 5.45
CA GLU A 251 -54.92 1.55 6.82
C GLU A 251 -53.84 0.72 7.54
N VAL A 252 -52.98 1.39 8.33
CA VAL A 252 -52.27 0.92 9.53
C VAL A 252 -51.33 -0.31 9.46
N LYS A 253 -50.04 -0.11 9.78
CA LYS A 253 -49.40 -0.48 11.08
C LYS A 253 -47.87 -0.55 10.97
N GLU A 254 -47.20 0.44 11.57
CA GLU A 254 -46.00 0.20 12.41
C GLU A 254 -46.36 -0.73 13.58
N PRO A 255 -45.43 -1.44 14.28
CA PRO A 255 -44.18 -0.90 14.85
C PRO A 255 -43.01 -1.91 15.07
N VAL A 256 -42.06 -1.51 15.95
CA VAL A 256 -41.08 -2.30 16.75
C VAL A 256 -39.67 -2.34 16.13
N ILE A 257 -38.70 -1.52 16.56
CA ILE A 257 -37.85 -1.55 17.78
C ILE A 257 -37.01 -2.84 17.91
N ASP A 258 -35.69 -2.72 17.72
CA ASP A 258 -34.68 -2.93 18.77
C ASP A 258 -33.38 -2.19 18.37
#